data_AF-A0A8T7JJK3-F1
#
_entry.id   AF-A0A8T7JJK3-F1
#
_cell.length_a   1.000
_cell.length_b   1.000
_cell.length_c   1.000
_cell.angle_alpha   90.00
_cell.angle_beta   90.00
_cell.angle_gamma   90.00
#
_symmetry.space_group_name_H-M   'P 1'
#
loop_
_entity.id
_entity.type
_entity.pdbx_description
1 polymer ?
#
loop_
_entity_poly.entity_id
_entity_poly.type
_entity_poly.pdbx_seq_one_letter_code
_entity_poly.pdbx_strand_id
1 'polypeptide(L)'
;MSATYNQESAAYIGDGDTTASNFWAGNIADDHITVDFGQVAKVADVTVYTNNTSFSSSNPAVQVELSVDGLSWKTTMVPSFGSSDIACPTYTSGSGKLSCTFASAESAQYLRITTNAASVFIYEVEATGTVTVAATENEDSNVEDIANQTTFLEGSWLSPCEDYNEDGTVYGQSTFTFDAAKITVVNRTYASSSCEGNTLAVLQTAGNVVVGDDVVLASGETVTQVAFEYSEQTLLLNEQDDVTAKNDASECGYTDWAVGVAKDVFSCRMGENSTMLNISLIVNGELYLGVTPEEEGYPTELTDSPLTLL
;
A
#
# COMPACT_ATOMS: atom_id res chain seq x y z
N MET A 1 -7.95 -4.17 -10.93
CA MET A 1 -8.53 -4.01 -12.28
C MET A 1 -9.89 -4.69 -12.35
N SER A 2 -10.85 -4.08 -13.03
CA SER A 2 -12.20 -4.63 -13.24
C SER A 2 -12.63 -4.51 -14.71
N ALA A 3 -13.51 -5.38 -15.20
CA ALA A 3 -14.04 -5.32 -16.56
C ALA A 3 -15.52 -5.69 -16.61
N THR A 4 -16.27 -5.07 -17.53
CA THR A 4 -17.70 -5.40 -17.74
C THR A 4 -17.92 -6.77 -18.38
N TYR A 5 -16.91 -7.27 -19.08
CA TYR A 5 -16.91 -8.58 -19.72
C TYR A 5 -15.55 -9.24 -19.56
N ASN A 6 -15.53 -10.57 -19.47
CA ASN A 6 -14.31 -11.37 -19.35
C ASN A 6 -13.32 -10.87 -18.27
N GLN A 7 -13.83 -10.70 -17.05
CA GLN A 7 -13.08 -10.24 -15.88
C GLN A 7 -11.81 -11.07 -15.62
N GLU A 8 -11.81 -12.37 -15.93
CA GLU A 8 -10.66 -13.26 -15.74
C GLU A 8 -9.44 -12.83 -16.57
N SER A 9 -9.67 -12.26 -17.76
CA SER A 9 -8.61 -11.75 -18.64
C SER A 9 -8.22 -10.30 -18.36
N ALA A 10 -8.89 -9.63 -17.41
CA ALA A 10 -8.61 -8.23 -17.10
C ALA A 10 -7.20 -8.02 -16.53
N ALA A 11 -6.62 -9.03 -15.88
CA ALA A 11 -5.27 -8.95 -15.33
C ALA A 11 -4.17 -8.90 -16.40
N TYR A 12 -4.45 -9.31 -17.64
CA TYR A 12 -3.45 -9.37 -18.71
C TYR A 12 -3.05 -7.99 -19.24
N ILE A 13 -3.87 -6.95 -19.04
CA ILE A 13 -3.59 -5.63 -19.63
C ILE A 13 -2.58 -4.79 -18.84
N GLY A 14 -2.04 -5.32 -17.75
CA GLY A 14 -0.97 -4.65 -16.99
C GLY A 14 0.06 -5.67 -16.52
N ASP A 15 0.29 -6.72 -17.32
CA ASP A 15 1.27 -7.77 -17.03
C ASP A 15 2.63 -7.48 -17.67
N GLY A 16 2.74 -6.41 -18.47
CA GLY A 16 3.94 -6.00 -19.18
C GLY A 16 4.10 -6.67 -20.56
N ASP A 17 3.20 -7.54 -20.98
CA ASP A 17 3.23 -8.18 -22.30
C ASP A 17 2.49 -7.35 -23.36
N THR A 18 3.26 -6.59 -24.13
CA THR A 18 2.73 -5.77 -25.23
C THR A 18 2.34 -6.56 -26.49
N THR A 19 2.41 -7.89 -26.47
CA THR A 19 2.17 -8.76 -27.63
C THR A 19 0.77 -9.40 -27.62
N ALA A 20 0.42 -10.15 -28.67
CA ALA A 20 -0.91 -10.77 -28.82
C ALA A 20 -1.06 -12.12 -28.10
N SER A 21 -0.16 -12.44 -27.16
CA SER A 21 -0.10 -13.69 -26.39
C SER A 21 -1.29 -13.83 -25.43
N ASN A 22 -1.55 -12.77 -24.66
CA ASN A 22 -2.64 -12.62 -23.72
C ASN A 22 -3.36 -11.29 -24.01
N PHE A 23 -4.67 -11.25 -23.79
CA PHE A 23 -5.43 -10.05 -24.07
C PHE A 23 -6.75 -10.02 -23.31
N TRP A 24 -7.23 -8.82 -23.04
CA TRP A 24 -8.63 -8.59 -22.73
C TRP A 24 -9.39 -8.22 -24.02
N ALA A 25 -10.64 -8.66 -24.13
CA ALA A 25 -11.50 -8.37 -25.28
C ALA A 25 -12.90 -8.02 -24.81
N GLY A 26 -13.44 -6.91 -25.30
CA GLY A 26 -14.86 -6.62 -25.20
C GLY A 26 -15.70 -7.57 -26.07
N ASN A 27 -16.92 -7.85 -25.66
CA ASN A 27 -17.88 -8.65 -26.41
C ASN A 27 -18.81 -7.76 -27.27
N ILE A 28 -19.24 -6.64 -26.70
CA ILE A 28 -20.12 -5.66 -27.34
C ILE A 28 -19.51 -4.25 -27.28
N ALA A 29 -20.10 -3.31 -28.02
CA ALA A 29 -19.76 -1.91 -27.84
C ALA A 29 -20.05 -1.47 -26.40
N ASP A 30 -19.25 -0.52 -25.91
CA ASP A 30 -19.26 0.02 -24.55
C ASP A 30 -18.75 -0.93 -23.46
N ASP A 31 -18.33 -2.16 -23.82
CA ASP A 31 -17.56 -2.99 -22.90
C ASP A 31 -16.25 -2.30 -22.59
N HIS A 32 -15.90 -2.30 -21.30
CA HIS A 32 -14.74 -1.60 -20.82
C HIS A 32 -13.99 -2.37 -19.75
N ILE A 33 -12.73 -2.00 -19.62
CA ILE A 33 -11.83 -2.41 -18.57
C ILE A 33 -11.34 -1.17 -17.82
N THR A 34 -11.31 -1.26 -16.50
CA THR A 34 -10.92 -0.20 -15.58
C THR A 34 -9.71 -0.64 -14.77
N VAL A 35 -8.66 0.17 -14.86
CA VAL A 35 -7.50 0.14 -13.98
C VAL A 35 -7.75 1.13 -12.86
N ASP A 36 -7.63 0.65 -11.62
CA ASP A 36 -7.62 1.47 -10.41
C ASP A 36 -6.17 1.56 -9.96
N PHE A 37 -5.64 2.77 -9.87
CA PHE A 37 -4.28 3.04 -9.42
C PHE A 37 -4.14 2.94 -7.89
N GLY A 38 -5.24 2.74 -7.17
CA GLY A 38 -5.31 2.69 -5.71
C GLY A 38 -5.35 4.07 -5.04
N GLN A 39 -4.91 5.11 -5.76
CA GLN A 39 -4.85 6.50 -5.28
C GLN A 39 -4.84 7.49 -6.45
N VAL A 40 -5.09 8.77 -6.16
CA VAL A 40 -5.04 9.83 -7.19
C VAL A 40 -3.60 10.13 -7.62
N ALA A 41 -3.27 9.76 -8.85
CA ALA A 41 -2.00 10.09 -9.51
C ALA A 41 -2.13 11.27 -10.48
N LYS A 42 -1.01 11.96 -10.74
CA LYS A 42 -0.80 12.87 -11.87
C LYS A 42 -0.30 12.07 -13.07
N VAL A 43 -1.22 11.58 -13.89
CA VAL A 43 -0.93 10.83 -15.11
C VAL A 43 -0.42 11.80 -16.18
N ALA A 44 0.79 11.58 -16.70
CA ALA A 44 1.40 12.41 -17.73
C ALA A 44 1.27 11.79 -19.13
N ASP A 45 1.31 10.47 -19.21
CA ASP A 45 1.21 9.73 -20.46
C ASP A 45 0.36 8.48 -20.30
N VAL A 46 -0.34 8.12 -21.36
CA VAL A 46 -1.01 6.82 -21.47
C VAL A 46 -0.64 6.19 -22.81
N THR A 47 -0.45 4.88 -22.81
CA THR A 47 -0.21 4.07 -24.00
C THR A 47 -1.08 2.83 -23.94
N VAL A 48 -1.71 2.48 -25.06
CA VAL A 48 -2.54 1.29 -25.21
C VAL A 48 -2.01 0.45 -26.38
N TYR A 49 -1.80 -0.83 -26.13
CA TYR A 49 -1.46 -1.82 -27.13
C TYR A 49 -2.71 -2.65 -27.46
N THR A 50 -3.00 -2.79 -28.73
CA THR A 50 -4.26 -3.35 -29.22
C THR A 50 -4.08 -4.03 -30.58
N ASN A 51 -4.99 -4.94 -30.93
CA ASN A 51 -5.07 -5.50 -32.27
C ASN A 51 -5.58 -4.50 -33.32
N ASN A 52 -6.14 -3.35 -32.90
CA ASN A 52 -6.64 -2.36 -33.83
C ASN A 52 -5.48 -1.61 -34.49
N THR A 53 -5.34 -1.77 -35.81
CA THR A 53 -4.31 -1.09 -36.62
C THR A 53 -4.85 0.10 -37.40
N SER A 54 -6.16 0.33 -37.38
CA SER A 54 -6.87 1.34 -38.18
C SER A 54 -7.71 2.23 -37.28
N PHE A 55 -7.11 3.33 -36.83
CA PHE A 55 -7.76 4.26 -35.90
C PHE A 55 -8.61 5.28 -36.67
N SER A 56 -9.90 5.32 -36.34
CA SER A 56 -10.85 6.29 -36.88
C SER A 56 -11.12 7.39 -35.86
N SER A 57 -11.04 8.64 -36.28
CA SER A 57 -11.44 9.77 -35.44
C SER A 57 -12.96 9.85 -35.26
N SER A 58 -13.75 9.42 -36.25
CA SER A 58 -15.21 9.59 -36.26
C SER A 58 -15.97 8.47 -35.55
N ASN A 59 -15.32 7.31 -35.40
CA ASN A 59 -15.87 6.17 -34.69
C ASN A 59 -14.70 5.38 -34.09
N PRO A 60 -14.11 5.85 -32.97
CA PRO A 60 -12.93 5.23 -32.39
C PRO A 60 -13.30 3.87 -31.79
N ALA A 61 -12.68 2.80 -32.29
CA ALA A 61 -12.91 1.45 -31.77
C ALA A 61 -12.37 1.26 -30.33
N VAL A 62 -11.44 2.13 -29.91
CA VAL A 62 -10.90 2.21 -28.54
C VAL A 62 -11.04 3.64 -28.06
N GLN A 63 -11.63 3.84 -26.90
CA GLN A 63 -11.70 5.11 -26.19
C GLN A 63 -10.93 4.98 -24.87
N VAL A 64 -10.17 6.02 -24.53
CA VAL A 64 -9.33 6.08 -23.32
C VAL A 64 -9.82 7.22 -22.45
N GLU A 65 -10.12 6.93 -21.19
CA GLU A 65 -10.73 7.88 -20.26
C GLU A 65 -10.04 7.83 -18.90
N LEU A 66 -9.94 8.98 -18.24
CA LEU A 66 -9.43 9.11 -16.87
C LEU A 66 -10.53 9.61 -15.95
N SER A 67 -10.48 9.20 -14.69
CA SER A 67 -11.39 9.64 -13.65
C SER A 67 -10.69 9.75 -12.30
N VAL A 68 -11.11 10.70 -11.47
CA VAL A 68 -10.68 10.82 -10.07
C VAL A 68 -11.60 10.03 -9.15
N ASP A 69 -12.88 9.91 -9.49
CA ASP A 69 -13.95 9.41 -8.61
C ASP A 69 -14.59 8.09 -9.09
N GLY A 70 -14.21 7.59 -10.27
CA GLY A 70 -14.80 6.42 -10.91
C GLY A 70 -16.21 6.66 -11.48
N LEU A 71 -16.75 7.88 -11.35
CA LEU A 71 -18.12 8.24 -11.75
C LEU A 71 -18.10 9.22 -12.93
N SER A 72 -17.22 10.21 -12.88
CA SER A 72 -17.04 11.28 -13.85
C SER A 72 -15.80 10.99 -14.69
N TRP A 73 -15.99 10.78 -15.99
CA TRP A 73 -14.93 10.33 -16.89
C TRP A 73 -14.57 11.42 -17.90
N LYS A 74 -13.27 11.68 -18.05
CA LYS A 74 -12.70 12.62 -19.02
C LYS A 74 -11.99 11.84 -20.12
N THR A 75 -12.32 12.11 -21.37
CA THR A 75 -11.69 11.42 -22.50
C THR A 75 -10.32 12.02 -22.80
N THR A 76 -9.30 11.17 -22.93
CA THR A 76 -7.89 11.60 -23.13
C THR A 76 -7.37 11.40 -24.54
N MET A 77 -7.85 10.35 -25.22
CA MET A 77 -7.45 10.02 -26.59
C MET A 77 -8.67 9.87 -27.48
N VAL A 78 -8.88 10.83 -28.38
CA VAL A 78 -9.73 10.65 -29.56
C VAL A 78 -8.94 11.14 -30.77
N PRO A 79 -8.86 10.37 -31.88
CA PRO A 79 -8.00 10.74 -33.00
C PRO A 79 -8.40 12.01 -33.79
N SER A 80 -9.45 12.76 -33.39
CA SER A 80 -9.75 14.19 -33.71
C SER A 80 -11.25 14.46 -33.95
N PHE A 81 -11.98 14.90 -32.92
CA PHE A 81 -13.18 15.74 -33.06
C PHE A 81 -13.28 16.71 -31.89
N GLY A 82 -12.88 17.96 -32.09
CA GLY A 82 -13.47 19.12 -31.41
C GLY A 82 -13.11 19.40 -29.96
N SER A 83 -12.79 18.41 -29.12
CA SER A 83 -12.13 18.54 -27.81
C SER A 83 -12.14 17.18 -27.12
N SER A 84 -10.97 16.57 -26.92
CA SER A 84 -10.84 15.68 -25.76
C SER A 84 -10.97 16.54 -24.50
N ASP A 85 -11.54 15.99 -23.44
CA ASP A 85 -11.60 16.71 -22.16
C ASP A 85 -10.19 17.01 -21.64
N ILE A 86 -9.23 16.15 -22.01
CA ILE A 86 -7.82 16.24 -21.68
C ILE A 86 -7.00 16.45 -22.95
N ALA A 87 -6.20 17.51 -23.01
CA ALA A 87 -5.44 17.86 -24.20
C ALA A 87 -4.26 16.90 -24.43
N CYS A 88 -4.19 16.35 -25.66
CA CYS A 88 -3.18 15.40 -26.10
C CYS A 88 -2.27 15.98 -27.20
N PRO A 89 -1.30 16.86 -26.88
CA PRO A 89 -0.45 17.49 -27.88
C PRO A 89 0.46 16.50 -28.62
N THR A 90 0.90 15.44 -27.96
CA THR A 90 1.75 14.40 -28.55
C THR A 90 0.97 13.10 -28.69
N TYR A 91 0.11 13.05 -29.71
CA TYR A 91 -0.64 11.85 -30.05
C TYR A 91 0.09 11.03 -31.11
N THR A 92 0.21 9.72 -30.89
CA THR A 92 0.67 8.78 -31.91
C THR A 92 -0.29 7.60 -32.02
N SER A 93 -0.52 7.15 -33.26
CA SER A 93 -1.34 5.98 -33.52
C SER A 93 -0.88 5.22 -34.74
N GLY A 94 -0.87 3.89 -34.65
CA GLY A 94 -0.55 3.00 -35.75
C GLY A 94 0.01 1.69 -35.25
N SER A 95 0.00 0.65 -36.10
CA SER A 95 0.63 -0.64 -35.80
C SER A 95 0.16 -1.28 -34.49
N GLY A 96 -1.11 -1.10 -34.10
CA GLY A 96 -1.64 -1.66 -32.86
C GLY A 96 -1.26 -0.87 -31.60
N LYS A 97 -0.75 0.36 -31.74
CA LYS A 97 -0.39 1.22 -30.61
C LYS A 97 -1.11 2.56 -30.69
N LEU A 98 -1.68 2.98 -29.57
CA LEU A 98 -2.18 4.32 -29.29
C LEU A 98 -1.34 4.90 -28.16
N SER A 99 -0.86 6.13 -28.30
CA SER A 99 -0.14 6.79 -27.22
C SER A 99 -0.42 8.29 -27.21
N CYS A 100 -0.46 8.85 -26.01
CA CYS A 100 -0.73 10.24 -25.75
C CYS A 100 0.10 10.72 -24.57
N THR A 101 0.91 11.76 -24.81
CA THR A 101 1.46 12.61 -23.76
C THR A 101 0.57 13.82 -23.59
N PHE A 102 0.11 14.08 -22.37
CA PHE A 102 -0.75 15.22 -22.07
C PHE A 102 0.03 16.54 -22.04
N ALA A 103 -0.66 17.65 -22.30
CA ALA A 103 -0.06 18.99 -22.21
C ALA A 103 0.35 19.33 -20.76
N SER A 104 -0.39 18.78 -19.80
CA SER A 104 -0.14 18.84 -18.36
C SER A 104 -0.59 17.51 -17.76
N ALA A 105 0.11 17.05 -16.72
CA ALA A 105 -0.29 15.83 -16.04
C ALA A 105 -1.68 15.99 -15.41
N GLU A 106 -2.54 14.99 -15.59
CA GLU A 106 -3.94 14.98 -15.17
C GLU A 106 -4.12 14.17 -13.88
N SER A 107 -4.90 14.71 -12.95
CA SER A 107 -5.30 13.96 -11.77
C SER A 107 -6.27 12.84 -12.15
N ALA A 108 -5.93 11.61 -11.81
CA ALA A 108 -6.78 10.44 -11.99
C ALA A 108 -6.41 9.34 -10.99
N GLN A 109 -7.42 8.66 -10.45
CA GLN A 109 -7.25 7.38 -9.76
C GLN A 109 -7.60 6.21 -10.68
N TYR A 110 -8.47 6.44 -11.66
CA TYR A 110 -8.96 5.41 -12.55
C TYR A 110 -8.62 5.73 -14.00
N LEU A 111 -8.26 4.67 -14.73
CA LEU A 111 -8.12 4.66 -16.18
C LEU A 111 -9.10 3.64 -16.74
N ARG A 112 -9.87 4.04 -17.75
CA ARG A 112 -10.82 3.16 -18.44
C ARG A 112 -10.51 3.08 -19.92
N ILE A 113 -10.50 1.86 -20.43
CA ILE A 113 -10.41 1.56 -21.86
C ILE A 113 -11.74 0.96 -22.29
N THR A 114 -12.46 1.69 -23.14
CA THR A 114 -13.77 1.30 -23.67
C THR A 114 -13.63 0.86 -25.11
N THR A 115 -14.22 -0.29 -25.46
CA THR A 115 -14.22 -0.83 -26.82
C THR A 115 -15.56 -0.54 -27.49
N ASN A 116 -15.54 0.11 -28.66
CA ASN A 116 -16.75 0.51 -29.40
C ASN A 116 -16.98 -0.35 -30.66
N ALA A 117 -16.20 -1.42 -30.82
CA ALA A 117 -16.32 -2.35 -31.92
C ALA A 117 -16.07 -3.78 -31.44
N ALA A 118 -16.77 -4.73 -32.04
CA ALA A 118 -16.50 -6.15 -31.81
C ALA A 118 -15.07 -6.50 -32.29
N SER A 119 -14.45 -7.48 -31.62
CA SER A 119 -13.10 -7.98 -31.94
C SER A 119 -11.96 -6.98 -31.71
N VAL A 120 -12.12 -6.03 -30.80
CA VAL A 120 -11.01 -5.21 -30.28
C VAL A 120 -10.38 -5.94 -29.10
N PHE A 121 -9.07 -6.16 -29.19
CA PHE A 121 -8.28 -6.78 -28.14
C PHE A 121 -7.34 -5.74 -27.56
N ILE A 122 -7.27 -5.67 -26.25
CA ILE A 122 -6.33 -4.85 -25.50
C ILE A 122 -5.29 -5.81 -24.94
N TYR A 123 -4.04 -5.60 -25.34
CA TYR A 123 -2.91 -6.41 -24.92
C TYR A 123 -2.34 -5.86 -23.63
N GLU A 124 -2.09 -4.55 -23.60
CA GLU A 124 -1.43 -3.88 -22.49
C GLU A 124 -1.87 -2.42 -22.43
N VAL A 125 -1.91 -1.86 -21.23
CA VAL A 125 -2.05 -0.43 -20.96
C VAL A 125 -0.95 0.05 -20.02
N GLU A 126 -0.25 1.09 -20.45
CA GLU A 126 0.79 1.74 -19.65
C GLU A 126 0.31 3.17 -19.34
N ALA A 127 0.27 3.53 -18.07
CA ALA A 127 0.06 4.92 -17.64
C ALA A 127 1.26 5.37 -16.81
N THR A 128 1.95 6.41 -17.25
CA THR A 128 3.11 6.97 -16.53
C THR A 128 2.77 8.33 -15.96
N GLY A 129 3.30 8.60 -14.78
CA GLY A 129 2.97 9.81 -14.03
C GLY A 129 3.65 9.82 -12.67
N THR A 130 3.23 10.76 -11.82
CA THR A 130 3.67 10.84 -10.42
C THR A 130 2.46 10.71 -9.52
N VAL A 131 2.57 9.97 -8.43
CA VAL A 131 1.55 10.02 -7.39
C VAL A 131 1.62 11.39 -6.73
N THR A 132 0.49 12.10 -6.62
CA THR A 132 0.40 13.25 -5.72
C THR A 132 -0.06 12.72 -4.38
N VAL A 133 0.89 12.56 -3.44
CA VAL A 133 0.52 12.40 -2.03
C VAL A 133 -0.09 13.75 -1.64
N ALA A 134 -1.41 13.79 -1.49
CA ALA A 134 -2.08 14.98 -1.03
C ALA A 134 -1.81 15.10 0.47
N ALA A 135 -0.98 16.08 0.86
CA ALA A 135 -0.94 16.57 2.23
C ALA A 135 -2.37 16.98 2.62
N THR A 136 -3.03 16.14 3.41
CA THR A 136 -4.41 16.39 3.85
C THR A 136 -4.40 17.13 5.17
N GLU A 137 -4.40 18.46 5.08
CA GLU A 137 -5.24 19.23 5.99
C GLU A 137 -6.67 19.17 5.45
N ASN A 138 -7.55 18.36 6.06
CA ASN A 138 -8.92 18.84 6.32
C ASN A 138 -9.70 17.95 7.28
N GLU A 139 -10.30 18.64 8.24
CA GLU A 139 -11.43 18.18 9.04
C GLU A 139 -12.60 17.75 8.13
N ASP A 140 -13.36 16.76 8.60
CA ASP A 140 -14.59 16.23 8.00
C ASP A 140 -14.41 15.02 7.05
N SER A 141 -14.17 13.84 7.64
CA SER A 141 -14.34 12.56 6.93
C SER A 141 -15.15 11.58 7.77
N ASN A 142 -16.15 10.97 7.13
CA ASN A 142 -16.87 9.83 7.67
C ASN A 142 -15.88 8.71 8.02
N VAL A 143 -15.93 8.26 9.27
CA VAL A 143 -15.02 7.31 9.92
C VAL A 143 -14.94 5.93 9.23
N GLU A 144 -15.78 5.65 8.22
CA GLU A 144 -15.84 4.35 7.54
C GLU A 144 -14.96 4.23 6.27
N ASP A 145 -14.49 5.33 5.67
CA ASP A 145 -13.78 5.29 4.36
C ASP A 145 -12.24 5.19 4.48
N ILE A 146 -11.68 5.49 5.66
CA ILE A 146 -10.22 5.38 5.93
C ILE A 146 -9.82 3.94 6.27
N ALA A 147 -10.76 3.15 6.80
CA ALA A 147 -10.49 1.79 7.27
C ALA A 147 -10.25 0.77 6.14
N ASN A 148 -10.39 1.17 4.86
CA ASN A 148 -10.40 0.28 3.71
C ASN A 148 -9.42 0.69 2.59
N GLN A 149 -8.57 1.70 2.81
CA GLN A 149 -7.48 2.01 1.89
C GLN A 149 -6.27 1.14 2.19
N THR A 150 -5.85 0.36 1.19
CA THR A 150 -4.61 -0.41 1.20
C THR A 150 -3.40 0.49 1.18
N THR A 151 -2.40 0.22 2.02
CA THR A 151 -1.13 0.97 2.03
C THR A 151 -0.09 0.30 1.15
N PHE A 152 1.10 0.88 0.96
CA PHE A 152 2.20 0.14 0.31
C PHE A 152 2.86 -0.87 1.26
N LEU A 153 2.49 -0.87 2.55
CA LEU A 153 3.03 -1.74 3.59
C LEU A 153 2.31 -3.09 3.68
N GLU A 154 1.28 -3.33 2.87
CA GLU A 154 0.43 -4.54 2.96
C GLU A 154 1.24 -5.82 3.10
N GLY A 155 0.77 -6.70 3.99
CA GLY A 155 1.38 -8.00 4.24
C GLY A 155 1.88 -8.16 5.67
N SER A 156 2.59 -9.26 5.91
CA SER A 156 3.17 -9.57 7.20
C SER A 156 4.68 -9.61 7.11
N TRP A 157 5.34 -8.82 7.95
CA TRP A 157 6.78 -8.60 7.92
C TRP A 157 7.39 -9.08 9.23
N LEU A 158 8.43 -9.90 9.13
CA LEU A 158 9.10 -10.53 10.26
C LEU A 158 10.46 -9.87 10.49
N SER A 159 10.69 -9.41 11.72
CA SER A 159 11.99 -8.93 12.13
C SER A 159 13.00 -10.08 12.27
N PRO A 160 14.31 -9.78 12.19
CA PRO A 160 15.31 -10.73 12.67
C PRO A 160 15.08 -11.07 14.15
N CYS A 161 15.61 -12.22 14.56
CA CYS A 161 15.68 -12.59 15.97
C CYS A 161 16.85 -11.83 16.60
N GLU A 162 16.57 -11.00 17.60
CA GLU A 162 17.56 -10.14 18.23
C GLU A 162 17.62 -10.39 19.74
N ASP A 163 18.74 -10.03 20.35
CA ASP A 163 18.88 -10.09 21.80
C ASP A 163 17.95 -9.06 22.46
N TYR A 164 17.08 -9.51 23.34
CA TYR A 164 16.04 -8.70 23.98
C TYR A 164 16.46 -8.21 25.36
N ASN A 165 17.51 -8.78 25.95
CA ASN A 165 18.04 -8.34 27.24
C ASN A 165 19.56 -8.23 27.26
N GLU A 166 20.10 -7.39 28.14
CA GLU A 166 21.56 -7.19 28.24
C GLU A 166 22.34 -8.47 28.58
N ASP A 167 21.67 -9.45 29.19
CA ASP A 167 22.26 -10.71 29.64
C ASP A 167 22.38 -11.77 28.52
N GLY A 168 21.78 -11.56 27.34
CA GLY A 168 21.82 -12.52 26.23
C GLY A 168 21.12 -13.83 26.53
N THR A 169 20.02 -13.77 27.28
CA THR A 169 19.24 -14.95 27.71
C THR A 169 17.81 -14.94 27.19
N VAL A 170 17.32 -13.78 26.73
CA VAL A 170 15.99 -13.61 26.16
C VAL A 170 16.15 -12.97 24.80
N TYR A 171 15.50 -13.55 23.79
CA TYR A 171 15.58 -13.09 22.40
C TYR A 171 14.21 -12.70 21.90
N GLY A 172 14.12 -11.65 21.09
CA GLY A 172 12.90 -11.04 20.61
C GLY A 172 12.74 -11.19 19.10
N GLN A 173 11.50 -11.41 18.66
CA GLN A 173 11.12 -11.32 17.26
C GLN A 173 9.74 -10.71 17.13
N SER A 174 9.59 -9.80 16.17
CA SER A 174 8.37 -9.03 15.95
C SER A 174 7.79 -9.37 14.58
N THR A 175 6.48 -9.57 14.54
CA THR A 175 5.70 -9.64 13.29
C THR A 175 4.86 -8.39 13.17
N PHE A 176 5.05 -7.64 12.09
CA PHE A 176 4.24 -6.48 11.72
C PHE A 176 3.28 -6.91 10.63
N THR A 177 1.98 -6.84 10.89
CA THR A 177 0.94 -7.13 9.90
C THR A 177 0.21 -5.84 9.57
N PHE A 178 0.25 -5.48 8.29
CA PHE A 178 -0.49 -4.37 7.73
C PHE A 178 -1.64 -4.92 6.88
N ASP A 179 -2.84 -4.44 7.16
CA ASP A 179 -4.08 -4.78 6.44
C ASP A 179 -4.89 -3.50 6.31
N ALA A 180 -4.89 -2.93 5.11
CA ALA A 180 -5.38 -1.58 4.88
C ALA A 180 -4.67 -0.55 5.78
N ALA A 181 -5.44 0.37 6.37
CA ALA A 181 -4.94 1.38 7.30
C ALA A 181 -4.74 0.82 8.73
N LYS A 182 -4.65 -0.50 8.92
CA LYS A 182 -4.47 -1.12 10.24
C LYS A 182 -3.10 -1.74 10.37
N ILE A 183 -2.59 -1.71 11.61
CA ILE A 183 -1.37 -2.40 12.01
C ILE A 183 -1.66 -3.31 13.19
N THR A 184 -1.11 -4.52 13.13
CA THR A 184 -0.94 -5.39 14.29
C THR A 184 0.54 -5.74 14.42
N VAL A 185 1.12 -5.45 15.58
CA VAL A 185 2.49 -5.82 15.91
C VAL A 185 2.45 -6.90 16.99
N VAL A 186 3.01 -8.07 16.70
CA VAL A 186 3.15 -9.16 17.67
C VAL A 186 4.62 -9.36 17.99
N ASN A 187 5.04 -8.93 19.18
CA ASN A 187 6.37 -9.17 19.71
C ASN A 187 6.34 -10.47 20.53
N ARG A 188 7.27 -11.38 20.23
CA ARG A 188 7.44 -12.65 20.94
C ARG A 188 8.83 -12.71 21.52
N THR A 189 8.93 -13.21 22.75
CA THR A 189 10.23 -13.48 23.38
C THR A 189 10.48 -14.97 23.53
N TYR A 190 11.76 -15.36 23.46
CA TYR A 190 12.22 -16.75 23.44
C TYR A 190 13.46 -16.90 24.32
N ALA A 191 13.73 -18.12 24.79
CA ALA A 191 14.99 -18.46 25.46
C ALA A 191 16.11 -18.87 24.47
N SER A 192 15.83 -18.88 23.16
CA SER A 192 16.75 -19.31 22.10
C SER A 192 17.12 -18.14 21.20
N SER A 193 18.41 -18.05 20.85
CA SER A 193 18.95 -17.05 19.91
C SER A 193 18.47 -17.24 18.47
N SER A 194 17.81 -18.36 18.17
CA SER A 194 17.11 -18.59 16.90
C SER A 194 15.63 -18.19 16.91
N CYS A 195 15.10 -17.74 18.06
CA CYS A 195 13.67 -17.50 18.26
C CYS A 195 12.78 -18.71 17.93
N GLU A 196 13.30 -19.91 18.18
CA GLU A 196 12.59 -21.18 18.02
C GLU A 196 12.08 -21.71 19.37
N GLY A 197 11.03 -22.53 19.32
CA GLY A 197 10.45 -23.18 20.49
C GLY A 197 9.29 -22.41 21.12
N ASN A 198 9.07 -22.62 22.41
CA ASN A 198 7.98 -21.97 23.14
C ASN A 198 8.33 -20.51 23.42
N THR A 199 7.37 -19.63 23.20
CA THR A 199 7.46 -18.22 23.56
C THR A 199 7.36 -18.04 25.06
N LEU A 200 8.23 -17.23 25.66
CA LEU A 200 8.17 -16.85 27.08
C LEU A 200 7.02 -15.85 27.31
N ALA A 201 6.93 -14.83 26.46
CA ALA A 201 5.85 -13.85 26.47
C ALA A 201 5.43 -13.45 25.05
N VAL A 202 4.22 -12.94 24.92
CA VAL A 202 3.68 -12.35 23.69
C VAL A 202 3.07 -11.00 24.02
N LEU A 203 3.57 -9.94 23.38
CA LEU A 203 3.01 -8.59 23.44
C LEU A 203 2.41 -8.27 22.08
N GLN A 204 1.08 -8.20 22.01
CA GLN A 204 0.35 -7.80 20.82
C GLN A 204 -0.10 -6.36 20.97
N THR A 205 0.21 -5.52 19.99
CA THR A 205 -0.24 -4.12 19.89
C THR A 205 -1.00 -3.95 18.59
N ALA A 206 -2.13 -3.25 18.61
CA ALA A 206 -2.91 -2.98 17.42
C ALA A 206 -3.30 -1.49 17.33
N GLY A 207 -3.50 -1.02 16.11
CA GLY A 207 -3.77 0.38 15.85
C GLY A 207 -3.99 0.67 14.38
N ASN A 208 -3.88 1.96 14.04
CA ASN A 208 -3.96 2.43 12.67
C ASN A 208 -2.59 2.85 12.16
N VAL A 209 -2.46 2.87 10.83
CA VAL A 209 -1.33 3.44 10.12
C VAL A 209 -1.81 4.67 9.39
N VAL A 210 -1.08 5.76 9.58
CA VAL A 210 -1.21 6.99 8.79
C VAL A 210 0.01 7.09 7.91
N VAL A 211 -0.19 7.05 6.59
CA VAL A 211 0.87 7.27 5.61
C VAL A 211 0.98 8.77 5.35
N GLY A 212 2.17 9.32 5.55
CA GLY A 212 2.51 10.72 5.36
C GLY A 212 3.27 10.96 4.05
N ASP A 213 4.06 12.03 4.05
CA ASP A 213 4.80 12.48 2.86
C ASP A 213 6.08 11.67 2.60
N ASP A 214 6.51 11.67 1.34
CA ASP A 214 7.84 11.22 0.97
C ASP A 214 8.89 12.28 1.30
N VAL A 215 9.98 11.85 1.93
CA VAL A 215 11.10 12.70 2.35
C VAL A 215 12.41 12.12 1.84
N VAL A 216 13.32 12.99 1.40
CA VAL A 216 14.67 12.61 1.03
C VAL A 216 15.58 12.75 2.25
N LEU A 217 16.14 11.63 2.71
CA LEU A 217 17.10 11.59 3.80
C LEU A 217 18.45 12.19 3.40
N ALA A 218 19.29 12.49 4.39
CA ALA A 218 20.66 12.94 4.14
C ALA A 218 21.52 11.91 3.38
N SER A 219 21.16 10.62 3.48
CA SER A 219 21.74 9.54 2.68
C SER A 219 21.41 9.63 1.19
N GLY A 220 20.39 10.40 0.82
CA GLY A 220 19.85 10.51 -0.55
C GLY A 220 18.71 9.53 -0.85
N GLU A 221 18.38 8.64 0.08
CA GLU A 221 17.23 7.75 -0.04
C GLU A 221 15.92 8.54 0.09
N THR A 222 14.93 8.20 -0.73
CA THR A 222 13.57 8.71 -0.58
C THR A 222 12.78 7.70 0.24
N VAL A 223 12.24 8.12 1.37
CA VAL A 223 11.48 7.30 2.33
C VAL A 223 10.11 7.89 2.54
N THR A 224 9.13 7.07 2.92
CA THR A 224 7.78 7.53 3.23
C THR A 224 7.60 7.66 4.74
N GLN A 225 7.16 8.82 5.20
CA GLN A 225 6.77 9.01 6.59
C GLN A 225 5.54 8.18 6.92
N VAL A 226 5.54 7.55 8.09
CA VAL A 226 4.40 6.78 8.60
C VAL A 226 4.20 7.06 10.08
N ALA A 227 2.96 7.11 10.55
CA ALA A 227 2.65 7.17 11.96
C ALA A 227 1.82 5.94 12.35
N PHE A 228 2.21 5.30 13.46
CA PHE A 228 1.45 4.20 14.04
C PHE A 228 0.67 4.72 15.24
N GLU A 229 -0.65 4.74 15.09
CA GLU A 229 -1.57 5.21 16.12
C GLU A 229 -2.13 4.00 16.85
N TYR A 230 -1.43 3.57 17.90
CA TYR A 230 -1.85 2.40 18.66
C TYR A 230 -3.09 2.72 19.49
N SER A 231 -3.97 1.75 19.65
CA SER A 231 -5.18 1.87 20.48
C SER A 231 -5.40 0.67 21.39
N GLU A 232 -4.68 -0.42 21.14
CA GLU A 232 -4.79 -1.66 21.91
C GLU A 232 -3.41 -2.25 22.18
N GLN A 233 -3.23 -2.81 23.37
CA GLN A 233 -2.05 -3.60 23.70
C GLN A 233 -2.37 -4.65 24.75
N THR A 234 -2.04 -5.91 24.45
CA THR A 234 -2.22 -7.04 25.37
C THR A 234 -0.92 -7.76 25.61
N LEU A 235 -0.69 -8.17 26.85
CA LEU A 235 0.46 -8.98 27.27
C LEU A 235 -0.02 -10.35 27.74
N LEU A 236 0.57 -11.39 27.15
CA LEU A 236 0.42 -12.79 27.53
C LEU A 236 1.75 -13.30 28.08
N LEU A 237 1.72 -13.91 29.26
CA LEU A 237 2.88 -14.56 29.88
C LEU A 237 2.69 -16.07 29.85
N ASN A 238 3.69 -16.80 29.38
CA ASN A 238 3.63 -18.27 29.29
C ASN A 238 4.47 -18.96 30.36
N GLU A 239 5.30 -18.22 31.09
CA GLU A 239 6.17 -18.75 32.14
C GLU A 239 5.72 -18.31 33.54
N GLN A 240 5.82 -19.23 34.50
CA GLN A 240 5.37 -19.01 35.88
C GLN A 240 6.26 -18.01 36.63
N ASP A 241 7.55 -17.96 36.29
CA ASP A 241 8.51 -17.05 36.91
C ASP A 241 8.20 -15.59 36.51
N ASP A 242 7.88 -15.34 35.24
CA ASP A 242 7.46 -14.01 34.76
C ASP A 242 6.16 -13.56 35.41
N VAL A 243 5.18 -14.48 35.53
CA VAL A 243 3.91 -14.21 36.24
C VAL A 243 4.16 -13.82 37.70
N THR A 244 5.06 -14.52 38.38
CA THR A 244 5.42 -14.23 39.77
C THR A 244 6.06 -12.85 39.88
N ALA A 245 7.04 -12.55 39.03
CA ALA A 245 7.72 -11.26 39.00
C ALA A 245 6.75 -10.09 38.73
N LYS A 246 5.79 -10.26 37.80
CA LYS A 246 4.78 -9.24 37.47
C LYS A 246 3.77 -9.03 38.59
N ASN A 247 3.34 -10.09 39.27
CA ASN A 247 2.47 -9.99 40.43
C ASN A 247 3.16 -9.29 41.61
N ASP A 248 4.41 -9.65 41.90
CA ASP A 248 5.20 -9.05 42.98
C ASP A 248 5.45 -7.56 42.71
N ALA A 249 5.71 -7.19 41.45
CA ALA A 249 5.87 -5.80 41.03
C ALA A 249 4.55 -5.02 40.94
N SER A 250 3.40 -5.70 41.03
CA SER A 250 2.08 -5.12 40.75
C SER A 250 2.04 -4.40 39.40
N GLU A 251 2.61 -5.02 38.36
CA GLU A 251 2.75 -4.41 37.03
C GLU A 251 1.39 -3.92 36.53
N CYS A 252 1.34 -2.65 36.11
CA CYS A 252 0.12 -1.99 35.64
C CYS A 252 -1.04 -2.01 36.65
N GLY A 253 -0.74 -2.19 37.94
CA GLY A 253 -1.74 -2.29 39.00
C GLY A 253 -2.38 -3.68 39.14
N TYR A 254 -1.95 -4.67 38.36
CA TYR A 254 -2.45 -6.03 38.44
C TYR A 254 -1.57 -6.91 39.36
N THR A 255 -2.21 -7.75 40.16
CA THR A 255 -1.56 -8.74 41.05
C THR A 255 -2.11 -10.15 40.84
N ASP A 256 -2.86 -10.34 39.76
CA ASP A 256 -3.55 -11.57 39.39
C ASP A 256 -3.14 -12.04 37.98
N TRP A 257 -1.91 -11.74 37.57
CA TRP A 257 -1.29 -12.34 36.39
C TRP A 257 -1.33 -13.86 36.50
N ALA A 258 -1.61 -14.52 35.38
CA ALA A 258 -1.71 -15.97 35.28
C ALA A 258 -1.12 -16.45 33.95
N VAL A 259 -0.49 -17.62 33.97
CA VAL A 259 0.09 -18.24 32.78
C VAL A 259 -1.00 -18.48 31.74
N GLY A 260 -0.74 -18.10 30.49
CA GLY A 260 -1.64 -18.33 29.37
C GLY A 260 -2.87 -17.40 29.34
N VAL A 261 -2.93 -16.38 30.21
CA VAL A 261 -4.02 -15.40 30.24
C VAL A 261 -3.51 -14.03 29.80
N ALA A 262 -4.01 -13.54 28.67
CA ALA A 262 -3.69 -12.20 28.17
C ALA A 262 -4.36 -11.12 29.03
N LYS A 263 -3.65 -10.04 29.32
CA LYS A 263 -4.18 -8.85 29.99
C LYS A 263 -3.94 -7.59 29.16
N ASP A 264 -4.90 -6.68 29.19
CA ASP A 264 -4.78 -5.34 28.62
C ASP A 264 -3.79 -4.50 29.46
N VAL A 265 -2.77 -4.00 28.77
CA VAL A 265 -1.69 -3.19 29.32
C VAL A 265 -1.50 -1.87 28.55
N PHE A 266 -2.43 -1.51 27.66
CA PHE A 266 -2.29 -0.35 26.81
C PHE A 266 -2.11 0.94 27.61
N SER A 267 -3.05 1.21 28.53
CA SER A 267 -3.07 2.47 29.29
C SER A 267 -1.87 2.66 30.22
N CYS A 268 -1.26 1.57 30.73
CA CYS A 268 -0.11 1.66 31.62
C CYS A 268 1.24 1.72 30.90
N ARG A 269 1.34 1.18 29.68
CA ARG A 269 2.60 1.12 28.93
C ARG A 269 2.73 2.23 27.88
N MET A 270 1.65 2.55 27.18
CA MET A 270 1.63 3.60 26.15
C MET A 270 1.14 4.95 26.69
N GLY A 271 0.33 4.95 27.75
CA GLY A 271 -0.20 6.19 28.33
C GLY A 271 -1.21 6.90 27.41
N GLU A 272 -1.24 8.24 27.47
CA GLU A 272 -2.15 9.07 26.66
C GLU A 272 -1.60 9.35 25.23
N ASN A 273 -0.31 9.11 24.98
CA ASN A 273 0.31 9.33 23.67
C ASN A 273 0.73 8.00 23.05
N SER A 274 -0.11 7.48 22.15
CA SER A 274 0.08 6.18 21.50
C SER A 274 0.51 6.29 20.04
N THR A 275 0.85 7.50 19.60
CA THR A 275 1.33 7.76 18.25
C THR A 275 2.84 7.62 18.19
N MET A 276 3.32 6.70 17.35
CA MET A 276 4.73 6.51 17.06
C MET A 276 5.02 6.99 15.64
N LEU A 277 5.85 8.02 15.50
CA LEU A 277 6.32 8.51 14.21
C LEU A 277 7.47 7.65 13.69
N ASN A 278 7.44 7.32 12.41
CA ASN A 278 8.44 6.47 11.78
C ASN A 278 8.61 6.83 10.29
N ILE A 279 9.67 6.32 9.66
CA ILE A 279 9.86 6.37 8.21
C ILE A 279 9.90 4.93 7.70
N SER A 280 9.57 4.72 6.43
CA SER A 280 9.58 3.39 5.84
C SER A 280 10.03 3.40 4.40
N LEU A 281 10.64 2.30 4.00
CA LEU A 281 11.13 2.09 2.65
C LEU A 281 11.09 0.59 2.33
N ILE A 282 10.54 0.22 1.17
CA ILE A 282 10.60 -1.16 0.67
C ILE A 282 11.58 -1.23 -0.50
N VAL A 283 12.64 -2.03 -0.36
CA VAL A 283 13.60 -2.31 -1.43
C VAL A 283 13.84 -3.81 -1.50
N ASN A 284 13.82 -4.38 -2.70
CA ASN A 284 14.07 -5.81 -2.93
C ASN A 284 13.17 -6.77 -2.11
N GLY A 285 11.95 -6.35 -1.76
CA GLY A 285 11.03 -7.16 -0.96
C GLY A 285 11.33 -7.18 0.54
N GLU A 286 12.18 -6.27 1.01
CA GLU A 286 12.51 -6.06 2.42
C GLU A 286 11.98 -4.69 2.87
N LEU A 287 11.36 -4.64 4.04
CA LEU A 287 10.82 -3.43 4.64
C LEU A 287 11.81 -2.87 5.66
N TYR A 288 12.29 -1.66 5.41
CA TYR A 288 13.12 -0.88 6.31
C TYR A 288 12.23 0.09 7.08
N LEU A 289 12.43 0.17 8.40
CA LEU A 289 11.84 1.20 9.26
C LEU A 289 12.94 2.14 9.76
N GLY A 290 12.57 3.30 10.26
CA GLY A 290 13.50 4.25 10.84
C GLY A 290 14.08 3.81 12.19
N VAL A 291 15.30 4.26 12.48
CA VAL A 291 15.91 4.15 13.81
C VAL A 291 15.19 5.08 14.78
N THR A 292 14.74 4.57 15.93
CA THR A 292 14.04 5.37 16.93
C THR A 292 14.87 6.60 17.32
N PRO A 293 14.36 7.83 17.13
CA PRO A 293 15.12 9.04 17.40
C PRO A 293 15.25 9.30 18.91
N GLU A 294 16.31 10.01 19.31
CA GLU A 294 16.50 10.46 20.69
C GLU A 294 15.55 11.60 21.09
N GLU A 295 15.07 12.36 20.10
CA GLU A 295 14.12 13.47 20.26
C GLU A 295 12.78 13.14 19.62
N GLU A 296 11.71 13.85 20.03
CA GLU A 296 10.39 13.70 19.41
C GLU A 296 10.45 14.09 17.93
N GLY A 297 9.95 13.22 17.05
CA GLY A 297 9.87 13.48 15.62
C GLY A 297 9.99 12.22 14.79
N TYR A 298 10.06 12.43 13.48
CA TYR A 298 10.36 11.35 12.54
C TYR A 298 11.84 10.96 12.61
N PRO A 299 12.17 9.66 12.51
CA PRO A 299 13.53 9.22 12.28
C PRO A 299 14.18 9.89 11.06
N THR A 300 15.49 10.06 11.11
CA THR A 300 16.28 10.62 10.00
C THR A 300 17.15 9.59 9.28
N GLU A 301 17.13 8.34 9.74
CA GLU A 301 17.96 7.23 9.27
C GLU A 301 17.15 5.93 9.32
N LEU A 302 17.39 5.02 8.36
CA LEU A 302 16.80 3.68 8.32
C LEU A 302 17.59 2.71 9.18
N THR A 303 16.92 1.69 9.71
CA THR A 303 17.56 0.56 10.38
C THR A 303 18.40 -0.28 9.40
N ASP A 304 19.52 -0.82 9.88
CA ASP A 304 20.32 -1.79 9.13
C ASP A 304 19.72 -3.21 9.17
N SER A 305 18.70 -3.44 10.00
CA SER A 305 18.00 -4.73 10.19
C SER A 305 16.61 -4.70 9.55
N PRO A 306 16.46 -4.97 8.24
CA PRO A 306 15.15 -4.94 7.61
C PRO A 306 14.23 -6.08 8.07
N LEU A 307 12.93 -5.86 7.88
CA LEU A 307 11.89 -6.86 8.04
C LEU A 307 11.70 -7.64 6.73
N THR A 308 11.48 -8.95 6.85
CA THR A 308 11.27 -9.84 5.70
C THR A 308 9.80 -10.19 5.51
N LEU A 309 9.32 -10.22 4.27
CA LEU A 309 7.94 -10.60 3.98
C LEU A 309 7.71 -12.11 4.25
N LEU A 310 6.59 -12.45 4.90
CA LEU A 310 6.16 -13.82 5.21
C LEU A 310 5.32 -14.48 4.11
#